data_AF-A0A250XWS5-F1
#
_entry.id   AF-A0A250XWS5-F1
#
_cell.length_a   1.000
_cell.length_b   1.000
_cell.length_c   1.000
_cell.angle_alpha   90.00
_cell.angle_beta   90.00
_cell.angle_gamma   90.00
#
_symmetry.space_group_name_H-M   'P 1'
#
loop_
_entity.id
_entity.type
_entity.pdbx_description
1 polymer ?
#
loop_
_entity_poly.entity_id
_entity_poly.type
_entity_poly.pdbx_seq_one_letter_code
_entity_poly.pdbx_strand_id
1 'polypeptide(L)'
;MGGDGRYVLNGNWAVSPPGTYEAAGTHVVYTRASGPEETLQAAGPTSQDLLLQVLLQEPNPGVQFEFWLPQERYGPFQAQAQALGWPLRQPQPREVEPQSPESPAGPARVPTLAPDPCPPCPDTRGRAHRLLHYCGSDFVFQAHVLGRHRQAQETRYEVRILLIYKNRSPLRTREYVWAPGHCPCPPLAPHQEYLLAAQRLVSPDGTRDRLLLPHAGYARPWSPAEDSRARLAAQRCPV
;
A
#
# COMPACT_ATOMS: atom_id res chain seq x y z
N MET A 1 27.95 8.80 10.62
CA MET A 1 29.34 9.22 10.32
C MET A 1 29.85 8.26 9.28
N GLY A 2 30.11 8.72 8.05
CA GLY A 2 31.06 8.02 7.18
C GLY A 2 32.44 8.14 7.81
N GLY A 3 33.22 7.06 7.81
CA GLY A 3 34.41 6.86 8.66
C GLY A 3 35.59 7.82 8.45
N ASP A 4 35.44 8.91 7.70
CA ASP A 4 36.47 9.87 7.30
C ASP A 4 36.16 11.34 7.69
N GLY A 5 34.99 11.63 8.28
CA GLY A 5 34.70 12.94 8.91
C GLY A 5 34.59 14.12 7.93
N ARG A 6 34.45 13.86 6.63
CA ARG A 6 34.33 14.89 5.60
C ARG A 6 32.87 15.35 5.44
N TYR A 7 32.66 16.65 5.49
CA TYR A 7 31.38 17.30 5.25
C TYR A 7 31.31 17.79 3.81
N VAL A 8 30.24 17.45 3.09
CA VAL A 8 29.99 17.95 1.73
C VAL A 8 29.32 19.33 1.75
N LEU A 9 28.41 19.53 2.71
CA LEU A 9 27.67 20.77 2.91
C LEU A 9 27.80 21.24 4.35
N ASN A 10 27.83 22.55 4.53
CA ASN A 10 27.85 23.22 5.83
C ASN A 10 28.96 22.72 6.78
N GLY A 11 30.10 22.30 6.21
CA GLY A 11 31.27 21.81 6.95
C GLY A 11 32.11 22.94 7.53
N ASN A 12 32.89 22.63 8.58
CA ASN A 12 33.85 23.56 9.19
C ASN A 12 33.25 24.92 9.62
N TRP A 13 32.01 24.92 10.11
CA TRP A 13 31.28 26.13 10.53
C TRP A 13 31.02 27.15 9.41
N ALA A 14 31.20 26.77 8.15
CA ALA A 14 30.93 27.61 7.00
C ALA A 14 29.62 27.21 6.32
N VAL A 15 28.81 28.18 5.90
CA VAL A 15 27.57 27.92 5.14
C VAL A 15 27.89 27.76 3.66
N SER A 16 27.45 26.65 3.07
CA SER A 16 27.63 26.36 1.64
C SER A 16 26.70 27.23 0.78
N PRO A 17 27.12 27.72 -0.40
CA PRO A 17 26.23 28.41 -1.32
C PRO A 17 25.20 27.43 -1.95
N PRO A 18 24.01 27.89 -2.36
CA PRO A 18 23.09 27.07 -3.17
C PRO A 18 23.77 26.60 -4.46
N GLY A 19 23.54 25.34 -4.84
CA GLY A 19 24.19 24.75 -6.01
C GLY A 19 24.14 23.23 -6.05
N THR A 20 24.89 22.64 -6.97
CA THR A 20 25.00 21.20 -7.14
C THR A 20 26.33 20.70 -6.59
N TYR A 21 26.27 19.64 -5.78
CA TYR A 21 27.39 19.06 -5.06
C TYR A 21 27.46 17.56 -5.33
N GLU A 22 28.67 17.01 -5.41
CA GLU A 22 28.89 15.57 -5.53
C GLU A 22 28.92 14.93 -4.15
N ALA A 23 27.98 14.02 -3.87
CA ALA A 23 27.90 13.31 -2.60
C ALA A 23 27.36 11.89 -2.79
N ALA A 24 27.88 10.92 -2.04
CA ALA A 24 27.41 9.53 -2.04
C ALA A 24 27.24 8.92 -3.45
N GLY A 25 28.10 9.30 -4.40
CA GLY A 25 28.08 8.81 -5.77
C GLY A 25 26.98 9.40 -6.67
N THR A 26 26.35 10.51 -6.28
CA THR A 26 25.34 11.21 -7.09
C THR A 26 25.42 12.73 -6.92
N HIS A 27 24.73 13.44 -7.81
CA HIS A 27 24.60 14.89 -7.73
C HIS A 27 23.48 15.25 -6.75
N VAL A 28 23.82 16.02 -5.73
CA VAL A 28 22.89 16.59 -4.74
C VAL A 28 22.72 18.08 -5.03
N VAL A 29 21.48 18.48 -5.30
CA VAL A 29 21.09 19.87 -5.46
C VAL A 29 20.72 20.41 -4.09
N TYR A 30 21.49 21.38 -3.62
CA TYR A 30 21.22 22.14 -2.39
C TYR A 30 20.60 23.48 -2.75
N THR A 31 19.41 23.74 -2.23
CA THR A 31 18.78 25.06 -2.34
C THR A 31 18.49 25.64 -0.96
N ARG A 32 18.67 26.95 -0.87
CA ARG A 32 18.36 27.76 0.31
C ARG A 32 17.51 28.92 -0.17
N ALA A 33 16.21 28.85 0.10
CA ALA A 33 15.31 29.95 -0.23
C ALA A 33 15.63 31.16 0.66
N SER A 34 15.10 32.34 0.32
CA SER A 34 15.20 33.53 1.19
C SER A 34 14.40 33.40 2.52
N GLY A 35 13.78 32.24 2.78
CA GLY A 35 13.07 31.89 4.00
C GLY A 35 13.80 30.81 4.83
N PRO A 36 13.15 30.22 5.85
CA PRO A 36 13.78 29.26 6.77
C PRO A 36 14.00 27.86 6.18
N GLU A 37 13.62 27.61 4.92
CA GLU A 37 13.61 26.29 4.31
C GLU A 37 14.90 26.02 3.51
N GLU A 38 15.57 24.93 3.88
CA GLU A 38 16.71 24.37 3.16
C GLU A 38 16.30 23.02 2.58
N THR A 39 16.59 22.78 1.31
CA THR A 39 16.25 21.51 0.65
C THR A 39 17.46 20.85 0.01
N LEU A 40 17.46 19.52 0.08
CA LEU A 40 18.45 18.64 -0.53
C LEU A 40 17.73 17.64 -1.42
N GLN A 41 18.08 17.62 -2.71
CA GLN A 41 17.50 16.70 -3.67
C GLN A 41 18.60 15.94 -4.40
N ALA A 42 18.48 14.61 -4.46
CA ALA A 42 19.42 13.74 -5.14
C ALA A 42 18.67 12.87 -6.14
N ALA A 43 19.15 12.78 -7.38
CA ALA A 43 18.57 11.89 -8.38
C ALA A 43 18.81 10.40 -8.04
N GLY A 44 19.87 10.12 -7.29
CA GLY A 44 20.31 8.75 -6.98
C GLY A 44 20.94 8.05 -8.20
N PRO A 45 21.21 6.74 -8.10
CA PRO A 45 21.26 5.97 -6.85
C PRO A 45 22.40 6.46 -5.95
N THR A 46 22.28 6.31 -4.64
CA THR A 46 23.39 6.57 -3.72
C THR A 46 24.22 5.29 -3.54
N SER A 47 25.55 5.42 -3.62
CA SER A 47 26.49 4.32 -3.38
C SER A 47 26.92 4.21 -1.92
N GLN A 48 26.62 5.23 -1.11
CA GLN A 48 26.98 5.35 0.30
C GLN A 48 25.83 5.97 1.09
N ASP A 49 25.85 5.81 2.40
CA ASP A 49 24.86 6.44 3.29
C ASP A 49 25.07 7.95 3.35
N LEU A 50 23.96 8.70 3.20
CA LEU A 50 23.94 10.14 3.45
C LEU A 50 23.58 10.39 4.92
N LEU A 51 24.52 10.97 5.67
CA LEU A 51 24.26 11.38 7.04
C LEU A 51 23.90 12.86 7.08
N LEU A 52 22.69 13.18 7.51
CA LEU A 52 22.27 14.55 7.79
C LEU A 52 22.46 14.86 9.27
N GLN A 53 23.20 15.92 9.55
CA GLN A 53 23.31 16.51 10.88
C GLN A 53 22.59 17.86 10.87
N VAL A 54 21.59 18.01 11.73
CA VAL A 54 20.79 19.24 11.82
C VAL A 54 21.27 20.04 13.01
N LEU A 55 21.69 21.28 12.77
CA LEU A 55 21.97 22.26 13.82
C LEU A 55 20.74 23.15 13.98
N LEU A 56 20.23 23.29 15.21
CA LEU A 56 19.00 24.03 15.47
C LEU A 56 19.26 25.20 16.42
N GLN A 57 18.76 26.38 16.04
CA GLN A 57 18.73 27.57 16.90
C GLN A 57 17.33 27.79 17.52
N GLU A 58 16.29 27.27 16.89
CA GLU A 58 14.87 27.34 17.29
C GLU A 58 14.30 25.94 17.65
N PRO A 59 13.10 25.84 18.26
CA PRO A 59 12.47 24.55 18.56
C PRO A 59 12.37 23.65 17.32
N ASN A 60 12.80 22.39 17.47
CA ASN A 60 13.04 21.50 16.34
C ASN A 60 11.77 21.20 15.50
N PRO A 61 11.64 21.76 14.29
CA PRO A 61 10.49 21.48 13.42
C PRO A 61 10.58 20.08 12.78
N GLY A 62 11.70 19.38 12.97
CA GLY A 62 11.99 18.08 12.36
C GLY A 62 12.55 18.21 10.95
N VAL A 63 12.90 17.05 10.38
CA VAL A 63 13.29 16.93 8.97
C VAL A 63 12.19 16.19 8.24
N GLN A 64 11.72 16.78 7.14
CA GLN A 64 10.87 16.08 6.19
C GLN A 64 11.76 15.51 5.09
N PHE A 65 11.58 14.25 4.76
CA PHE A 65 12.29 13.64 3.65
C PHE A 65 11.40 12.64 2.92
N GLU A 66 11.78 12.39 1.68
CA GLU A 66 11.24 11.36 0.82
C GLU A 66 12.39 10.72 0.05
N PHE A 67 12.27 9.45 -0.28
CA PHE A 67 13.27 8.76 -1.07
C PHE A 67 12.67 7.57 -1.81
N TRP A 68 13.44 7.07 -2.79
CA TRP A 68 13.16 5.85 -3.52
C TRP A 68 14.21 4.79 -3.16
N LEU A 69 13.81 3.53 -2.99
CA LEU A 69 14.71 2.41 -2.78
C LEU A 69 14.69 1.45 -3.98
N PRO A 70 15.72 0.63 -4.17
CA PRO A 70 15.61 -0.54 -5.02
C PRO A 70 14.49 -1.49 -4.54
N GLN A 71 13.85 -2.19 -5.47
CA GLN A 71 12.68 -3.02 -5.20
C GLN A 71 12.92 -4.05 -4.07
N GLU A 72 14.12 -4.62 -4.04
CA GLU A 72 14.54 -5.65 -3.09
C GLU A 72 14.68 -5.08 -1.66
N ARG A 73 14.88 -3.77 -1.52
CA ARG A 73 15.11 -3.10 -0.23
C ARG A 73 13.83 -2.54 0.39
N TYR A 74 12.75 -2.40 -0.38
CA TYR A 74 11.48 -1.85 0.14
C TYR A 74 10.85 -2.72 1.23
N GLY A 75 10.78 -4.04 1.04
CA GLY A 75 10.18 -4.96 2.00
C GLY A 75 10.87 -4.93 3.37
N PRO A 76 12.19 -5.16 3.42
CA PRO A 76 12.97 -5.06 4.66
C PRO A 76 12.86 -3.67 5.32
N PHE A 77 12.92 -2.59 4.52
CA PHE A 77 12.80 -1.23 5.04
C PHE A 77 11.43 -0.96 5.67
N GLN A 78 10.33 -1.40 5.04
CA GLN A 78 8.99 -1.21 5.60
C GLN A 78 8.79 -1.95 6.92
N ALA A 79 9.28 -3.19 7.03
CA ALA A 79 9.22 -3.96 8.26
C ALA A 79 9.99 -3.27 9.40
N GLN A 80 11.17 -2.71 9.08
CA GLN A 80 11.99 -1.95 10.03
C GLN A 80 11.32 -0.63 10.43
N ALA A 81 10.78 0.13 9.47
CA ALA A 81 10.09 1.39 9.73
C ALA A 81 8.84 1.20 10.62
N GLN A 82 8.09 0.11 10.42
CA GLN A 82 6.96 -0.28 11.27
C GLN A 82 7.42 -0.66 12.69
N ALA A 83 8.50 -1.45 12.81
CA ALA A 83 9.06 -1.80 14.11
C ALA A 83 9.56 -0.57 14.90
N LEU A 84 10.02 0.46 14.20
CA LEU A 84 10.48 1.73 14.77
C LEU A 84 9.35 2.77 14.95
N GLY A 85 8.11 2.47 14.54
CA GLY A 85 6.97 3.38 14.67
C GLY A 85 7.04 4.62 13.76
N TRP A 86 7.76 4.57 12.64
CA TRP A 86 7.87 5.70 11.71
C TRP A 86 6.55 5.91 10.94
N PRO A 87 5.92 7.11 10.98
CA PRO A 87 4.83 7.44 10.06
C PRO A 87 5.34 7.60 8.62
N LEU A 88 5.28 6.53 7.82
CA LEU A 88 5.56 6.61 6.37
C LEU A 88 4.43 7.39 5.68
N ARG A 89 4.63 8.70 5.46
CA ARG A 89 3.73 9.49 4.60
C ARG A 89 3.99 9.08 3.15
N GLN A 90 3.07 8.32 2.55
CA GLN A 90 3.04 8.19 1.10
C GLN A 90 2.30 9.39 0.50
N PRO A 91 2.70 9.90 -0.67
CA PRO A 91 1.96 10.94 -1.37
C PRO A 91 0.53 10.44 -1.63
N GLN A 92 -0.45 11.11 -1.03
CA GLN A 92 -1.84 10.90 -1.42
C GLN A 92 -2.02 11.49 -2.82
N PRO A 93 -2.54 10.74 -3.81
CA PRO A 93 -3.03 11.35 -5.04
C PRO A 93 -4.03 12.42 -4.63
N ARG A 94 -3.88 13.66 -5.13
CA ARG A 94 -4.81 14.76 -4.86
C ARG A 94 -6.24 14.24 -5.05
N GLU A 95 -6.98 14.20 -3.95
CA GLU A 95 -8.42 13.96 -3.96
C GLU A 95 -9.03 15.11 -4.76
N VAL A 96 -9.59 14.79 -5.93
CA VAL A 96 -10.48 15.72 -6.61
C VAL A 96 -11.74 15.78 -5.75
N GLU A 97 -11.95 16.93 -5.12
CA GLU A 97 -13.15 17.22 -4.35
C GLU A 97 -14.38 16.93 -5.21
N PRO A 98 -15.26 15.98 -4.82
CA PRO A 98 -16.47 15.71 -5.58
C PRO A 98 -17.38 16.93 -5.52
N GLN A 99 -17.58 17.60 -6.67
CA GLN A 99 -18.63 18.60 -6.79
C GLN A 99 -19.99 17.94 -6.50
N SER A 100 -20.67 18.49 -5.50
CA SER A 100 -22.04 18.14 -5.12
C SER A 100 -22.98 18.26 -6.32
N PRO A 101 -23.75 17.21 -6.67
CA PRO A 101 -24.87 17.39 -7.57
C PRO A 101 -26.01 18.09 -6.82
N GLU A 102 -26.43 19.24 -7.33
CA GLU A 102 -27.68 19.90 -7.00
C GLU A 102 -28.84 18.89 -7.02
N SER A 103 -29.64 18.92 -5.95
CA SER A 103 -30.91 18.18 -5.88
C SER A 103 -31.97 18.86 -6.74
N PRO A 104 -32.78 18.07 -7.46
CA PRO A 104 -34.18 18.41 -7.64
C PRO A 104 -35.04 17.53 -6.72
N ALA A 105 -36.07 18.17 -6.18
CA ALA A 105 -37.06 17.62 -5.27
C ALA A 105 -37.75 16.35 -5.82
N GLY A 106 -38.13 15.45 -4.90
CA GLY A 106 -39.00 14.30 -5.18
C GLY A 106 -40.47 14.71 -5.45
N PRO A 107 -41.45 13.79 -5.41
CA PRO A 107 -41.34 12.37 -5.02
C PRO A 107 -42.06 11.38 -5.97
N ALA A 108 -41.69 10.10 -5.88
CA ALA A 108 -42.66 9.01 -6.07
C ALA A 108 -42.18 7.78 -5.29
N ARG A 109 -42.96 7.42 -4.27
CA ARG A 109 -42.84 6.14 -3.57
C ARG A 109 -43.04 5.01 -4.58
N VAL A 110 -41.96 4.32 -4.90
CA VAL A 110 -42.00 2.96 -5.46
C VAL A 110 -41.93 2.01 -4.27
N PRO A 111 -42.77 0.96 -4.22
CA PRO A 111 -42.82 0.06 -3.07
C PRO A 111 -41.44 -0.54 -2.79
N THR A 112 -40.98 -0.38 -1.56
CA THR A 112 -39.86 -1.09 -0.97
C THR A 112 -40.15 -2.60 -1.02
N LEU A 113 -39.72 -3.28 -2.08
CA LEU A 113 -39.24 -4.65 -1.90
C LEU A 113 -37.94 -4.51 -1.12
N ALA A 114 -37.94 -4.96 0.13
CA ALA A 114 -36.70 -5.22 0.85
C ALA A 114 -35.82 -6.07 -0.08
N PRO A 115 -34.55 -5.71 -0.32
CA PRO A 115 -33.68 -6.53 -1.14
C PRO A 115 -33.58 -7.92 -0.52
N ASP A 116 -33.78 -8.96 -1.33
CA ASP A 116 -33.69 -10.34 -0.87
C ASP A 116 -32.39 -10.57 -0.10
N PRO A 117 -32.43 -11.21 1.09
CA PRO A 117 -31.24 -11.45 1.88
C PRO A 117 -30.22 -12.30 1.10
N CYS A 118 -28.94 -11.93 1.18
CA CYS A 118 -27.87 -12.65 0.50
C CYS A 118 -27.87 -14.14 0.88
N PRO A 119 -27.70 -15.06 -0.10
CA PRO A 119 -27.57 -16.48 0.21
C PRO A 119 -26.30 -16.76 1.03
N PRO A 120 -26.29 -17.86 1.81
CA PRO A 120 -25.10 -18.26 2.56
C PRO A 120 -23.96 -18.63 1.61
N CYS A 121 -22.74 -18.23 1.96
CA CYS A 121 -21.57 -18.55 1.15
C CYS A 121 -21.13 -20.00 1.37
N PRO A 122 -20.58 -20.66 0.33
CA PRO A 122 -20.05 -22.01 0.45
C PRO A 122 -18.90 -22.07 1.45
N ASP A 123 -18.81 -23.17 2.20
CA ASP A 123 -17.77 -23.33 3.21
C ASP A 123 -16.44 -23.73 2.59
N THR A 124 -15.53 -22.76 2.46
CA THR A 124 -14.16 -23.00 1.96
C THR A 124 -13.14 -23.27 3.09
N ARG A 125 -13.60 -23.77 4.26
CA ARG A 125 -12.71 -24.07 5.40
C ARG A 125 -11.88 -25.34 5.16
N GLY A 126 -10.83 -25.46 5.96
CA GLY A 126 -9.98 -26.65 6.02
C GLY A 126 -8.68 -26.51 5.24
N ARG A 127 -7.79 -27.49 5.46
CA ARG A 127 -6.43 -27.50 4.91
C ARG A 127 -6.41 -27.67 3.38
N ALA A 128 -7.27 -28.52 2.84
CA ALA A 128 -7.34 -28.79 1.40
C ALA A 128 -7.74 -27.54 0.61
N HIS A 129 -8.84 -26.88 0.99
CA HIS A 129 -9.28 -25.62 0.38
C HIS A 129 -8.23 -24.51 0.50
N ARG A 130 -7.59 -24.37 1.68
CA ARG A 130 -6.52 -23.37 1.85
C ARG A 130 -5.39 -23.58 0.85
N LEU A 131 -4.91 -24.82 0.71
CA LEU A 131 -3.85 -25.12 -0.25
C LEU A 131 -4.33 -24.87 -1.68
N LEU A 132 -5.51 -25.37 -2.05
CA LEU A 132 -6.10 -25.14 -3.38
C LEU A 132 -6.10 -23.65 -3.76
N HIS A 133 -6.65 -22.79 -2.90
CA HIS A 133 -6.74 -21.36 -3.20
C HIS A 133 -5.39 -20.66 -3.11
N TYR A 134 -4.50 -21.03 -2.18
CA TYR A 134 -3.18 -20.43 -2.08
C TYR A 134 -2.34 -20.73 -3.33
N CYS A 135 -2.33 -21.98 -3.77
CA CYS A 135 -1.55 -22.42 -4.92
C CYS A 135 -2.14 -21.90 -6.24
N GLY A 136 -3.47 -21.89 -6.37
CA GLY A 136 -4.18 -21.44 -7.57
C GLY A 136 -4.38 -19.92 -7.70
N SER A 137 -3.99 -19.12 -6.70
CA SER A 137 -4.09 -17.65 -6.77
C SER A 137 -2.75 -17.01 -7.14
N ASP A 138 -2.79 -15.86 -7.79
CA ASP A 138 -1.59 -15.08 -8.15
C ASP A 138 -1.04 -14.30 -6.96
N PHE A 139 -1.90 -13.92 -6.03
CA PHE A 139 -1.57 -13.14 -4.85
C PHE A 139 -2.19 -13.74 -3.60
N VAL A 140 -1.44 -13.72 -2.50
CA VAL A 140 -1.96 -14.02 -1.16
C VAL A 140 -1.39 -12.98 -0.19
N PHE A 141 -2.27 -12.23 0.47
CA PHE A 141 -1.87 -11.13 1.33
C PHE A 141 -2.86 -10.90 2.48
N GLN A 142 -2.35 -10.35 3.58
CA GLN A 142 -3.16 -9.73 4.62
C GLN A 142 -3.52 -8.31 4.20
N ALA A 143 -4.79 -7.96 4.36
CA ALA A 143 -5.30 -6.65 4.03
C ALA A 143 -6.32 -6.17 5.06
N HIS A 144 -6.29 -4.87 5.34
CA HIS A 144 -7.35 -4.16 6.06
C HIS A 144 -8.35 -3.59 5.07
N VAL A 145 -9.63 -3.95 5.21
CA VAL A 145 -10.68 -3.48 4.30
C VAL A 145 -11.09 -2.08 4.73
N LEU A 146 -10.89 -1.08 3.88
CA LEU A 146 -11.23 0.31 4.17
C LEU A 146 -12.70 0.60 3.86
N GLY A 147 -13.18 0.09 2.73
CA GLY A 147 -14.53 0.37 2.26
C GLY A 147 -15.01 -0.61 1.20
N ARG A 148 -16.31 -0.53 0.89
CA ARG A 148 -16.92 -1.32 -0.18
C ARG A 148 -17.85 -0.46 -1.02
N HIS A 149 -17.84 -0.67 -2.33
CA HIS A 149 -18.77 -0.09 -3.27
C HIS A 149 -19.50 -1.21 -3.98
N ARG A 150 -20.81 -1.35 -3.71
CA ARG A 150 -21.65 -2.42 -4.29
C ARG A 150 -22.36 -1.92 -5.54
N GLN A 151 -22.28 -2.70 -6.60
CA GLN A 151 -23.06 -2.53 -7.83
C GLN A 151 -23.80 -3.84 -8.13
N ALA A 152 -24.71 -3.82 -9.10
CA ALA A 152 -25.53 -4.99 -9.43
C ALA A 152 -24.68 -6.22 -9.83
N GLN A 153 -23.60 -6.00 -10.60
CA GLN A 153 -22.77 -7.07 -11.17
C GLN A 153 -21.44 -7.28 -10.44
N GLU A 154 -20.96 -6.30 -9.69
CA GLU A 154 -19.66 -6.37 -9.00
C GLU A 154 -19.69 -5.61 -7.67
N THR A 155 -18.89 -6.08 -6.72
CA THR A 155 -18.57 -5.36 -5.51
C THR A 155 -17.08 -5.06 -5.51
N ARG A 156 -16.74 -3.77 -5.43
CA ARG A 156 -15.34 -3.32 -5.32
C ARG A 156 -15.02 -3.04 -3.86
N TYR A 157 -13.96 -3.66 -3.37
CA TYR A 157 -13.39 -3.41 -2.06
C TYR A 157 -12.15 -2.55 -2.19
N GLU A 158 -12.05 -1.57 -1.33
CA GLU A 158 -10.83 -0.80 -1.17
C GLU A 158 -10.07 -1.35 0.04
N VAL A 159 -8.81 -1.72 -0.17
CA VAL A 159 -8.02 -2.42 0.84
C VAL A 159 -6.65 -1.79 1.01
N ARG A 160 -6.16 -1.81 2.25
CA ARG A 160 -4.76 -1.51 2.57
C ARG A 160 -4.00 -2.81 2.73
N ILE A 161 -2.95 -3.00 1.95
CA ILE A 161 -2.08 -4.18 2.02
C ILE A 161 -1.19 -4.06 3.27
N LEU A 162 -1.22 -5.06 4.14
CA LEU A 162 -0.46 -5.10 5.39
C LEU A 162 0.73 -6.05 5.30
N LEU A 163 0.53 -7.25 4.75
CA LEU A 163 1.55 -8.28 4.62
C LEU A 163 1.32 -9.11 3.36
N ILE A 164 2.39 -9.47 2.65
CA ILE A 164 2.31 -10.25 1.40
C ILE A 164 2.95 -11.62 1.65
N TYR A 165 2.21 -12.69 1.39
CA TYR A 165 2.70 -14.07 1.46
C TYR A 165 3.07 -14.63 0.08
N LYS A 166 2.36 -14.18 -0.97
CA LYS A 166 2.56 -14.58 -2.36
C LYS A 166 2.23 -13.40 -3.28
N ASN A 167 3.07 -13.14 -4.27
CA ASN A 167 2.81 -12.13 -5.29
C ASN A 167 3.50 -12.48 -6.61
N ARG A 168 2.76 -12.38 -7.72
CA ARG A 168 3.35 -12.49 -9.08
C ARG A 168 3.73 -11.16 -9.71
N SER A 169 3.25 -10.07 -9.13
CA SER A 169 3.61 -8.71 -9.50
C SER A 169 3.54 -7.79 -8.27
N PRO A 170 4.14 -6.60 -8.30
CA PRO A 170 4.06 -5.67 -7.18
C PRO A 170 2.62 -5.27 -6.87
N LEU A 171 2.28 -5.28 -5.58
CA LEU A 171 1.05 -4.72 -5.05
C LEU A 171 1.35 -3.35 -4.42
N ARG A 172 0.45 -2.39 -4.60
CA ARG A 172 0.48 -1.07 -3.96
C ARG A 172 0.02 -1.18 -2.51
N THR A 173 0.33 -0.15 -1.71
CA THR A 173 -0.16 -0.09 -0.32
C THR A 173 -1.68 0.00 -0.23
N ARG A 174 -2.31 0.63 -1.23
CA ARG A 174 -3.77 0.69 -1.37
C ARG A 174 -4.14 0.09 -2.72
N GLU A 175 -4.96 -0.95 -2.67
CA GLU A 175 -5.40 -1.71 -3.83
C GLU A 175 -6.93 -1.79 -3.88
N TYR A 176 -7.44 -2.14 -5.05
CA TYR A 176 -8.85 -2.45 -5.24
C TYR A 176 -9.00 -3.94 -5.51
N VAL A 177 -9.91 -4.59 -4.78
CA VAL A 177 -10.25 -6.01 -4.96
C VAL A 177 -11.69 -6.10 -5.43
N TRP A 178 -11.91 -6.69 -6.60
CA TRP A 178 -13.24 -6.90 -7.17
C TRP A 178 -13.75 -8.28 -6.80
N ALA A 179 -15.02 -8.37 -6.46
CA ALA A 179 -15.72 -9.62 -6.23
C ALA A 179 -17.03 -9.63 -7.03
N PRO A 180 -17.44 -10.78 -7.60
CA PRO A 180 -18.61 -10.85 -8.45
C PRO A 180 -19.92 -10.69 -7.66
N GLY A 181 -20.86 -9.96 -8.24
CA GLY A 181 -22.23 -9.77 -7.74
C GLY A 181 -22.37 -8.73 -6.62
N HIS A 182 -23.63 -8.48 -6.25
CA HIS A 182 -24.01 -7.57 -5.17
C HIS A 182 -23.81 -8.18 -3.76
N CYS A 183 -23.84 -9.52 -3.69
CA CYS A 183 -23.56 -10.34 -2.51
C CYS A 183 -22.30 -11.18 -2.77
N PRO A 184 -21.10 -10.60 -2.66
CA PRO A 184 -19.88 -11.33 -2.90
C PRO A 184 -19.65 -12.41 -1.83
N CYS A 185 -19.13 -13.56 -2.26
CA CYS A 185 -18.79 -14.68 -1.40
C CYS A 185 -17.33 -15.08 -1.63
N PRO A 186 -16.45 -15.00 -0.61
CA PRO A 186 -16.76 -14.71 0.80
C PRO A 186 -17.06 -13.22 1.09
N PRO A 187 -17.84 -12.90 2.14
CA PRO A 187 -18.19 -11.53 2.46
C PRO A 187 -17.06 -10.84 3.23
N LEU A 188 -16.70 -9.64 2.80
CA LEU A 188 -15.73 -8.79 3.50
C LEU A 188 -16.45 -7.64 4.22
N ALA A 189 -16.21 -7.53 5.51
CA ALA A 189 -16.65 -6.42 6.34
C ALA A 189 -15.64 -5.27 6.26
N PRO A 190 -16.08 -4.01 6.08
CA PRO A 190 -15.21 -2.84 6.25
C PRO A 190 -14.62 -2.78 7.66
N HIS A 191 -13.45 -2.14 7.77
CA HIS A 191 -12.65 -1.96 8.98
C HIS A 191 -12.11 -3.24 9.62
N GLN A 192 -12.19 -4.37 8.92
CA GLN A 192 -11.72 -5.66 9.38
C GLN A 192 -10.52 -6.12 8.55
N GLU A 193 -9.60 -6.84 9.20
CA GLU A 193 -8.46 -7.46 8.54
C GLU A 193 -8.79 -8.87 8.04
N TYR A 194 -8.28 -9.19 6.85
CA TYR A 194 -8.47 -10.48 6.20
C TYR A 194 -7.17 -10.98 5.58
N LEU A 195 -7.02 -12.30 5.55
CA LEU A 195 -6.14 -13.00 4.62
C LEU A 195 -6.92 -13.26 3.33
N LEU A 196 -6.46 -12.72 2.21
CA LEU A 196 -7.09 -12.82 0.89
C LEU A 196 -6.19 -13.60 -0.07
N ALA A 197 -6.79 -14.49 -0.86
CA ALA A 197 -6.17 -15.09 -2.04
C ALA A 197 -6.88 -14.56 -3.29
N ALA A 198 -6.15 -13.81 -4.12
CA ALA A 198 -6.69 -13.08 -5.26
C ALA A 198 -5.98 -13.49 -6.57
N GLN A 199 -6.73 -13.43 -7.66
CA GLN A 199 -6.25 -13.69 -9.01
C GLN A 199 -6.07 -12.37 -9.77
N ARG A 200 -5.08 -12.31 -10.66
CA ARG A 200 -4.93 -11.20 -11.60
C ARG A 200 -5.89 -11.43 -12.77
N LEU A 201 -6.76 -10.48 -13.02
CA LEU A 201 -7.60 -10.47 -14.20
C LEU A 201 -7.17 -9.31 -15.10
N VAL A 202 -6.51 -9.68 -16.20
CA VAL A 202 -6.15 -8.75 -17.27
C VAL A 202 -7.14 -8.93 -18.42
N SER A 203 -7.72 -7.83 -18.91
CA SER A 203 -8.62 -7.90 -20.06
C SER A 203 -7.85 -8.25 -21.36
N PRO A 204 -8.49 -8.85 -22.38
CA PRO A 204 -7.80 -9.27 -23.60
C PRO A 204 -7.11 -8.13 -24.37
N ASP A 205 -7.65 -6.92 -24.25
CA ASP A 205 -7.11 -5.68 -24.80
C ASP A 205 -6.02 -5.04 -23.91
N GLY A 206 -5.73 -5.63 -22.75
CA GLY A 206 -4.72 -5.18 -21.78
C GLY A 206 -5.10 -3.90 -21.02
N THR A 207 -6.27 -3.33 -21.25
CA THR A 207 -6.66 -2.03 -20.69
C THR A 207 -7.10 -2.09 -19.23
N ARG A 208 -7.54 -3.25 -18.76
CA ARG A 208 -7.94 -3.49 -17.36
C ARG A 208 -7.01 -4.51 -16.74
N ASP A 209 -6.44 -4.13 -15.60
CA ASP A 209 -5.67 -5.01 -14.72
C ASP A 209 -6.27 -4.91 -13.33
N ARG A 210 -6.87 -6.00 -12.85
CA ARG A 210 -7.67 -6.01 -11.62
C ARG A 210 -7.31 -7.19 -10.75
N LEU A 211 -7.41 -7.00 -9.44
CA LEU A 211 -7.36 -8.09 -8.47
C LEU A 211 -8.78 -8.63 -8.27
N LEU A 212 -9.00 -9.88 -8.66
CA LEU A 212 -10.28 -10.57 -8.50
C LEU A 212 -10.22 -11.48 -7.27
N LEU A 213 -11.18 -11.33 -6.37
CA LEU A 213 -11.54 -12.33 -5.38
C LEU A 213 -12.65 -13.21 -6.00
N PRO A 214 -12.35 -14.47 -6.37
CA PRO A 214 -13.34 -15.34 -7.02
C PRO A 214 -14.54 -15.62 -6.12
N HIS A 215 -15.69 -15.94 -6.73
CA HIS A 215 -16.79 -16.55 -5.98
C HIS A 215 -16.32 -17.88 -5.38
N ALA A 216 -16.69 -18.14 -4.12
CA ALA A 216 -16.13 -19.25 -3.34
C ALA A 216 -14.59 -19.22 -3.25
N GLY A 217 -14.00 -18.02 -3.31
CA GLY A 217 -12.58 -17.79 -3.09
C GLY A 217 -12.16 -17.94 -1.63
N TYR A 218 -10.89 -17.66 -1.36
CA TYR A 218 -10.35 -17.71 -0.01
C TYR A 218 -10.19 -16.30 0.55
N ALA A 219 -11.08 -15.97 1.48
CA ALA A 219 -10.96 -14.80 2.34
C ALA A 219 -11.36 -15.19 3.75
N ARG A 220 -10.46 -14.94 4.71
CA ARG A 220 -10.67 -15.30 6.12
C ARG A 220 -10.28 -14.15 7.02
N PRO A 221 -11.04 -13.86 8.09
CA PRO A 221 -10.62 -12.89 9.09
C PRO A 221 -9.20 -13.20 9.54
N TRP A 222 -8.37 -12.17 9.58
CA TRP A 222 -6.97 -12.36 9.95
C TRP A 222 -6.87 -12.80 11.40
N SER A 223 -5.90 -13.69 11.67
CA SER A 223 -5.50 -14.10 13.01
C SER A 223 -4.08 -14.65 12.96
N PRO A 224 -3.35 -14.71 14.10
CA PRO A 224 -2.05 -15.36 14.17
C PRO A 224 -2.06 -16.83 13.69
N ALA A 225 -3.19 -17.53 13.89
CA ALA A 225 -3.36 -18.89 13.39
C ALA A 225 -3.43 -18.93 11.85
N GLU A 226 -4.13 -17.98 11.23
CA GLU A 226 -4.18 -17.87 9.77
C GLU A 226 -2.82 -17.45 9.17
N ASP A 227 -2.06 -16.57 9.84
CA ASP A 227 -0.67 -16.24 9.44
C ASP A 227 0.20 -17.51 9.38
N SER A 228 0.21 -18.29 10.47
CA SER A 228 0.98 -19.54 10.55
C SER A 228 0.56 -20.53 9.44
N ARG A 229 -0.74 -20.63 9.17
CA ARG A 229 -1.30 -21.50 8.13
C ARG A 229 -0.95 -21.02 6.72
N ALA A 230 -0.90 -19.71 6.49
CA ALA A 230 -0.51 -19.11 5.21
C ALA A 230 0.99 -19.34 4.94
N ARG A 231 1.85 -19.18 5.95
CA ARG A 231 3.29 -19.49 5.85
C ARG A 231 3.54 -20.96 5.54
N LEU A 232 2.80 -21.86 6.18
CA LEU A 232 2.89 -23.29 5.87
C LEU A 232 2.41 -23.62 4.45
N ALA A 233 1.42 -22.90 3.93
CA ALA A 233 0.97 -23.03 2.54
C ALA A 233 2.03 -22.51 1.55
N ALA A 234 2.69 -21.39 1.88
CA ALA A 234 3.78 -20.81 1.08
C ALA A 234 4.92 -21.81 0.84
N GLN A 235 5.30 -22.58 1.88
CA GLN A 235 6.34 -23.61 1.77
C GLN A 235 5.98 -24.74 0.80
N ARG A 236 4.69 -24.98 0.55
CA ARG A 236 4.21 -26.06 -0.31
C ARG A 236 3.96 -25.62 -1.75
N CYS A 237 3.80 -24.32 -1.98
CA CYS A 237 3.48 -23.73 -3.27
C CYS A 237 4.32 -22.46 -3.48
N PRO A 238 5.62 -22.63 -3.78
CA PRO A 238 6.51 -21.51 -4.07
C PRO A 238 6.04 -20.73 -5.31
N VAL A 239 6.46 -19.46 -5.38
CA VAL A 239 6.10 -18.51 -6.43
C VAL A 239 6.93 -18.73 -7.69
#